data_AF-B4I678-F1
#
_entry.id   AF-B4I678-F1
#
_cell.length_a   1.000
_cell.length_b   1.000
_cell.length_c   1.000
_cell.angle_alpha   90.00
_cell.angle_beta   90.00
_cell.angle_gamma   90.00
#
_symmetry.space_group_name_H-M   'P 1'
#
loop_
_entity.id
_entity.type
_entity.pdbx_description
1 polymer ?
#
loop_
_entity_poly.entity_id
_entity_poly.type
_entity_poly.pdbx_seq_one_letter_code
_entity_poly.pdbx_strand_id
1 'polypeptide(L)'
;MKPSTPVAAIPLMTLVAAVLLQTHCVRGQTGTEPIWAVIDRNLPQVQELVTAARMECIQKLQLPRDQRPLVKVTNPSEKEKCLVECVLKKIKLMDADNKLNVGQVEKLTSLVTQDNKMAIAVSSSMAQACSRGISSKNSCEVAHLFNQCISRQLERNNVKLFW
;
A
#
# COMPACT_ATOMS: atom_id res chain seq x y z
N MET A 1 59.72 3.29 -68.29
CA MET A 1 59.65 2.78 -66.91
C MET A 1 58.24 2.28 -66.63
N LYS A 2 58.14 1.08 -66.03
CA LYS A 2 56.97 0.52 -65.29
C LYS A 2 56.45 1.55 -64.25
N PRO A 3 55.26 1.39 -63.60
CA PRO A 3 54.33 0.26 -63.67
C PRO A 3 52.82 0.60 -63.68
N SER A 4 52.05 -0.47 -63.91
CA SER A 4 50.61 -0.64 -63.72
C SER A 4 50.22 -0.83 -62.23
N THR A 5 48.91 -0.71 -61.97
CA THR A 5 48.09 -1.22 -60.82
C THR A 5 48.19 -0.49 -59.47
N PRO A 6 47.20 -0.59 -58.54
CA PRO A 6 45.96 -1.39 -58.57
C PRO A 6 44.65 -0.65 -58.16
N VAL A 7 43.54 -1.27 -58.57
CA VAL A 7 42.22 -1.19 -57.92
C VAL A 7 42.37 -1.69 -56.48
N ALA A 8 42.17 -0.81 -55.50
CA ALA A 8 42.02 -1.21 -54.11
C ALA A 8 40.54 -1.49 -53.84
N ALA A 9 40.20 -2.78 -53.85
CA ALA A 9 38.99 -3.29 -53.24
C ALA A 9 39.03 -2.92 -51.75
N ILE A 10 38.18 -1.99 -51.32
CA ILE A 10 37.99 -1.71 -49.90
C ILE A 10 37.20 -2.90 -49.35
N PRO A 11 37.78 -3.70 -48.44
CA PRO A 11 37.10 -4.86 -47.88
C PRO A 11 35.90 -4.39 -47.06
N LEU A 12 34.72 -4.92 -47.40
CA LEU A 12 33.42 -4.69 -46.75
C LEU A 12 33.35 -5.19 -45.28
N MET A 13 34.50 -5.45 -44.65
CA MET A 13 34.63 -6.18 -43.38
C MET A 13 35.23 -5.35 -42.23
N THR A 14 35.26 -4.02 -42.35
CA THR A 14 35.71 -3.11 -41.27
C THR A 14 34.68 -2.09 -40.81
N LEU A 15 33.41 -2.22 -41.25
CA LEU A 15 32.28 -1.42 -40.75
C LEU A 15 31.40 -2.17 -39.72
N VAL A 16 31.76 -3.40 -39.35
CA VAL A 16 31.05 -4.17 -38.29
C VAL A 16 31.71 -3.98 -36.91
N ALA A 17 32.92 -3.42 -36.84
CA ALA A 17 33.60 -3.14 -35.57
C ALA A 17 33.13 -1.84 -34.86
N ALA A 18 32.36 -0.98 -35.55
CA ALA A 18 31.76 0.21 -34.93
C ALA A 18 30.43 -0.07 -34.21
N VAL A 19 29.88 -1.29 -34.32
CA VAL A 19 28.57 -1.66 -33.76
C VAL A 19 28.68 -2.51 -32.48
N LEU A 20 29.89 -2.93 -32.07
CA LEU A 20 30.07 -3.87 -30.94
C LEU A 20 30.79 -3.30 -29.70
N LEU A 21 31.05 -2.00 -29.61
CA LEU A 21 31.78 -1.40 -28.48
C LEU A 21 31.07 -0.23 -27.76
N GLN A 22 29.78 -0.01 -28.02
CA GLN A 22 28.95 0.87 -27.18
C GLN A 22 27.97 0.13 -26.26
N THR A 23 28.19 -1.17 -26.03
CA THR A 23 27.69 -1.87 -24.84
C THR A 23 28.50 -1.51 -23.60
N HIS A 24 28.81 -0.23 -23.41
CA HIS A 24 28.95 0.30 -22.06
C HIS A 24 27.53 0.47 -21.56
N CYS A 25 26.95 -0.65 -21.10
CA CYS A 25 25.84 -0.63 -20.18
C CYS A 25 26.28 0.19 -18.97
N VAL A 26 26.10 1.51 -19.03
CA VAL A 26 25.91 2.33 -17.84
C VAL A 26 24.52 1.96 -17.31
N ARG A 27 24.41 0.74 -16.81
CA ARG A 27 23.32 0.31 -15.94
C ARG A 27 23.65 0.87 -14.56
N GLY A 28 23.59 2.19 -14.47
CA GLY A 28 23.40 2.89 -13.21
C GLY A 28 22.00 2.57 -12.70
N GLN A 29 21.82 1.38 -12.15
CA GLN A 29 20.65 1.06 -11.34
C GLN A 29 20.80 1.76 -9.99
N THR A 30 20.35 3.02 -9.92
CA THR A 30 19.91 3.65 -8.67
C THR A 30 18.82 4.68 -8.97
N GLY A 31 17.82 4.31 -9.77
CA GLY A 31 16.50 4.93 -9.63
C GLY A 31 15.76 4.11 -8.59
N THR A 32 15.85 4.48 -7.31
CA THR A 32 14.97 3.88 -6.29
C THR A 32 13.54 4.08 -6.77
N GLU A 33 12.83 2.97 -7.00
CA GLU A 33 11.41 3.02 -7.37
C GLU A 33 10.69 3.92 -6.35
N PRO A 34 9.85 4.83 -6.83
CA PRO A 34 9.18 5.73 -5.91
C PRO A 34 8.23 4.98 -4.96
N ILE A 35 8.11 5.47 -3.73
CA ILE A 35 7.37 4.77 -2.67
C ILE A 35 5.90 4.51 -3.03
N TRP A 36 5.25 5.38 -3.81
CA TRP A 36 3.87 5.16 -4.24
C TRP A 36 3.73 3.96 -5.17
N ALA A 37 4.69 3.70 -6.06
CA ALA A 37 4.67 2.53 -6.93
C ALA A 37 4.87 1.23 -6.13
N VAL A 38 5.69 1.28 -5.08
CA VAL A 38 5.83 0.18 -4.11
C VAL A 38 4.51 -0.08 -3.38
N ILE A 39 3.85 0.99 -2.90
CA ILE A 39 2.55 0.91 -2.24
C ILE A 39 1.51 0.33 -3.19
N ASP A 40 1.36 0.86 -4.41
CA ASP A 40 0.35 0.41 -5.38
C ASP A 40 0.50 -1.07 -5.72
N ARG A 41 1.73 -1.57 -5.82
CA ARG A 41 2.01 -3.00 -6.04
C ARG A 41 1.60 -3.88 -4.85
N ASN A 42 1.79 -3.41 -3.63
CA ASN A 42 1.65 -4.23 -2.42
C ASN A 42 0.27 -4.06 -1.72
N LEU A 43 -0.41 -2.92 -1.95
CA LEU A 43 -1.70 -2.59 -1.36
C LEU A 43 -2.79 -3.67 -1.58
N PRO A 44 -2.86 -4.36 -2.73
CA PRO A 44 -3.80 -5.46 -2.94
C PRO A 44 -3.75 -6.55 -1.86
N GLN A 45 -2.57 -6.86 -1.31
CA GLN A 45 -2.45 -7.88 -0.26
C GLN A 45 -3.17 -7.46 1.03
N VAL A 46 -3.10 -6.17 1.39
CA VAL A 46 -3.85 -5.63 2.53
C VAL A 46 -5.34 -5.51 2.21
N GLN A 47 -5.70 -5.15 0.98
CA GLN A 47 -7.10 -5.09 0.54
C GLN A 47 -7.78 -6.46 0.59
N GLU A 48 -7.09 -7.53 0.18
CA GLU A 48 -7.59 -8.90 0.27
C GLU A 48 -7.84 -9.31 1.72
N LEU A 49 -6.92 -8.98 2.63
CA LEU A 49 -7.09 -9.22 4.07
C LEU A 49 -8.35 -8.52 4.61
N VAL A 50 -8.54 -7.23 4.27
CA VAL A 50 -9.72 -6.46 4.69
C VAL A 50 -10.99 -7.00 4.06
N THR A 51 -10.96 -7.39 2.79
CA THR A 51 -12.11 -7.92 2.05
C THR A 51 -12.56 -9.27 2.61
N ALA A 52 -11.62 -10.18 2.88
CA ALA A 52 -11.90 -11.46 3.50
C ALA A 52 -12.52 -11.28 4.89
N ALA A 53 -11.90 -10.44 5.74
CA ALA A 53 -12.42 -10.11 7.05
C ALA A 53 -13.84 -9.52 6.99
N ARG A 54 -14.10 -8.64 6.02
CA ARG A 54 -15.41 -8.03 5.81
C ARG A 54 -16.47 -9.05 5.43
N MET A 55 -16.19 -9.96 4.50
CA MET A 55 -17.13 -11.00 4.10
C MET A 55 -17.50 -11.91 5.28
N GLU A 56 -16.51 -12.33 6.07
CA GLU A 56 -16.75 -13.12 7.26
C GLU A 56 -17.58 -12.37 8.31
N CYS A 57 -17.32 -11.08 8.51
CA CYS A 57 -18.05 -10.25 9.45
C CYS A 57 -19.50 -9.99 9.01
N ILE A 58 -19.75 -9.79 7.71
CA ILE A 58 -21.11 -9.71 7.15
C ILE A 58 -21.89 -10.99 7.46
N GLN A 59 -21.27 -12.15 7.26
CA GLN A 59 -21.89 -13.44 7.58
C GLN A 59 -22.14 -13.59 9.08
N LYS A 60 -21.14 -13.30 9.93
CA LYS A 60 -21.23 -13.42 11.40
C LYS A 60 -22.32 -12.52 11.99
N LEU A 61 -22.46 -11.31 11.47
CA LEU A 61 -23.44 -10.33 11.91
C LEU A 61 -24.80 -10.45 11.20
N GLN A 62 -24.95 -11.42 10.30
CA GLN A 62 -26.17 -11.67 9.53
C GLN A 62 -26.66 -10.41 8.80
N LEU A 63 -25.72 -9.69 8.18
CA LEU A 63 -26.00 -8.49 7.40
C LEU A 63 -26.28 -8.84 5.92
N PRO A 64 -27.04 -8.01 5.20
CA PRO A 64 -27.16 -8.11 3.74
C PRO A 64 -25.79 -8.12 3.06
N ARG A 65 -25.59 -8.96 2.04
CA ARG A 65 -24.27 -9.12 1.37
C ARG A 65 -23.78 -7.85 0.69
N ASP A 66 -24.70 -7.01 0.25
CA ASP A 66 -24.50 -5.74 -0.46
C ASP A 66 -24.25 -4.57 0.50
N GLN A 67 -23.57 -4.79 1.63
CA GLN A 67 -23.12 -3.69 2.46
C GLN A 67 -22.28 -2.71 1.62
N ARG A 68 -22.45 -1.41 1.85
CA ARG A 68 -21.60 -0.36 1.26
C ARG A 68 -20.24 -0.25 1.97
N PRO A 69 -19.22 0.36 1.35
CA PRO A 69 -17.97 0.71 2.04
C PRO A 69 -18.22 1.73 3.17
N LEU A 70 -17.58 1.54 4.33
CA LEU A 70 -17.81 2.36 5.53
C LEU A 70 -16.70 3.36 5.84
N VAL A 71 -15.64 3.41 5.03
CA VAL A 71 -14.41 4.19 5.27
C VAL A 71 -14.69 5.69 5.37
N LYS A 72 -15.59 6.22 4.54
CA LYS A 72 -15.93 7.66 4.47
C LYS A 72 -17.31 8.02 5.02
N VAL A 73 -17.96 7.06 5.69
CA VAL A 73 -19.33 7.24 6.16
C VAL A 73 -19.31 8.01 7.48
N THR A 74 -19.93 9.19 7.48
CA THR A 74 -20.00 10.06 8.67
C THR A 74 -21.03 9.58 9.68
N ASN A 75 -22.20 9.12 9.21
CA ASN A 75 -23.31 8.66 10.07
C ASN A 75 -23.72 7.21 9.72
N PRO A 76 -22.94 6.19 10.13
CA PRO A 76 -23.34 4.80 9.99
C PRO A 76 -24.40 4.41 11.04
N SER A 77 -25.23 3.44 10.69
CA SER A 77 -26.11 2.75 11.64
C SER A 77 -25.29 1.95 12.67
N GLU A 78 -25.89 1.62 13.82
CA GLU A 78 -25.21 0.80 14.83
C GLU A 78 -24.69 -0.55 14.28
N LYS A 79 -25.46 -1.19 13.40
CA LYS A 79 -25.03 -2.43 12.73
C LYS A 79 -23.79 -2.23 11.87
N GLU A 80 -23.72 -1.12 11.15
CA GLU A 80 -22.55 -0.76 10.34
C GLU A 80 -21.33 -0.44 11.21
N LYS A 81 -21.52 0.24 12.35
CA LYS A 81 -20.44 0.45 13.33
C LYS A 81 -19.89 -0.88 13.85
N CYS A 82 -20.76 -1.83 14.16
CA CYS A 82 -20.34 -3.16 14.61
C CYS A 82 -19.70 -4.00 13.48
N LEU A 83 -20.07 -3.75 12.21
CA LEU A 83 -19.35 -4.33 11.08
C LEU A 83 -17.90 -3.81 11.04
N VAL A 84 -17.68 -2.50 11.23
CA VAL A 84 -16.33 -1.92 11.32
C VAL A 84 -15.56 -2.56 12.48
N GLU A 85 -16.16 -2.66 13.67
CA GLU A 85 -15.52 -3.31 14.82
C GLU A 85 -15.09 -4.73 14.51
N CYS A 86 -15.99 -5.54 13.95
CA CYS A 86 -15.69 -6.92 13.59
C CYS A 86 -14.49 -6.98 12.63
N VAL A 87 -14.48 -6.15 11.59
CA VAL A 87 -13.38 -6.11 10.61
C VAL A 87 -12.08 -5.70 11.27
N LEU A 88 -12.06 -4.60 12.04
CA LEU A 88 -10.86 -4.09 12.70
C LEU A 88 -10.28 -5.13 13.69
N LYS A 89 -11.13 -5.83 14.44
CA LYS A 89 -10.69 -6.91 15.33
C LYS A 89 -10.18 -8.12 14.57
N LYS A 90 -10.83 -8.50 13.47
CA LYS A 90 -10.44 -9.65 12.64
C LYS A 90 -9.06 -9.46 12.01
N ILE A 91 -8.76 -8.25 11.51
CA ILE A 91 -7.43 -7.91 10.98
C ILE A 91 -6.43 -7.51 12.07
N LYS A 92 -6.82 -7.61 13.35
CA LYS A 92 -6.04 -7.29 14.55
C LYS A 92 -5.61 -5.83 14.66
N LEU A 93 -6.25 -4.94 13.92
CA LEU A 93 -6.01 -3.50 13.98
C LEU A 93 -6.65 -2.89 15.25
N MET A 94 -7.67 -3.54 15.79
CA MET A 94 -8.25 -3.28 17.11
C MET A 94 -8.12 -4.55 17.97
N ASP A 95 -7.71 -4.41 19.22
CA ASP A 95 -7.57 -5.53 20.15
C ASP A 95 -8.87 -5.87 20.91
N ALA A 96 -8.80 -6.85 21.80
CA ALA A 96 -9.94 -7.28 22.61
C ALA A 96 -10.40 -6.22 23.63
N ASP A 97 -9.48 -5.34 24.03
CA ASP A 97 -9.73 -4.21 24.96
C ASP A 97 -10.21 -2.96 24.23
N ASN A 98 -10.56 -3.09 22.95
CA ASN A 98 -11.05 -2.02 22.10
C ASN A 98 -10.02 -0.90 21.86
N LYS A 99 -8.73 -1.23 21.89
CA LYS A 99 -7.64 -0.29 21.60
C LYS A 99 -7.08 -0.55 20.22
N LEU A 100 -6.58 0.50 19.58
CA LEU A 100 -5.86 0.38 18.32
C LEU A 100 -4.52 -0.30 18.56
N ASN A 101 -4.22 -1.32 17.76
CA ASN A 101 -2.98 -2.06 17.83
C ASN A 101 -1.92 -1.43 16.93
N VAL A 102 -1.09 -0.55 17.50
CA VAL A 102 -0.02 0.16 16.77
C VAL A 102 0.98 -0.83 16.14
N GLY A 103 1.31 -1.93 16.81
CA GLY A 103 2.21 -2.94 16.24
C GLY A 103 1.61 -3.64 15.01
N GLN A 104 0.28 -3.75 14.91
CA GLN A 104 -0.37 -4.22 13.69
C GLN A 104 -0.33 -3.17 12.58
N VAL A 105 -0.46 -1.88 12.91
CA VAL A 105 -0.26 -0.79 11.94
C VAL A 105 1.15 -0.85 11.35
N GLU A 106 2.16 -0.99 12.20
CA GLU A 106 3.56 -1.12 11.77
C GLU A 106 3.75 -2.28 10.78
N LYS A 107 3.17 -3.45 11.09
CA LYS A 107 3.24 -4.64 10.22
C LYS A 107 2.56 -4.42 8.87
N LEU A 108 1.35 -3.85 8.86
CA LEU A 108 0.62 -3.57 7.62
C LEU A 108 1.32 -2.51 6.78
N THR A 109 1.87 -1.46 7.42
CA THR A 109 2.67 -0.44 6.74
C THR A 109 3.97 -1.03 6.18
N SER A 110 4.67 -1.86 6.95
CA SER A 110 5.87 -2.58 6.47
C SER A 110 5.55 -3.40 5.22
N LEU A 111 4.45 -4.16 5.23
CA LEU A 111 4.02 -4.98 4.09
C LEU A 111 3.83 -4.15 2.81
N VAL A 112 3.17 -2.98 2.91
CA VAL A 112 2.90 -2.17 1.72
C VAL A 112 4.06 -1.27 1.31
N THR A 113 5.00 -0.98 2.21
CA THR A 113 6.12 -0.06 1.95
C THR A 113 7.49 -0.72 1.87
N GLN A 114 7.56 -2.06 1.93
CA GLN A 114 8.82 -2.82 1.97
C GLN A 114 9.74 -2.36 3.11
N ASP A 115 9.20 -2.37 4.33
CA ASP A 115 9.94 -2.02 5.55
C ASP A 115 10.50 -0.58 5.58
N ASN A 116 9.92 0.35 4.81
CA ASN A 116 10.33 1.75 4.83
C ASN A 116 10.14 2.35 6.24
N LYS A 117 11.25 2.63 6.93
CA LYS A 117 11.24 3.07 8.33
C LYS A 117 10.53 4.41 8.54
N MET A 118 10.63 5.31 7.57
CA MET A 118 9.93 6.60 7.62
C MET A 118 8.42 6.41 7.53
N ALA A 119 7.94 5.61 6.56
CA ALA A 119 6.52 5.31 6.44
C ALA A 119 5.97 4.62 7.69
N ILE A 120 6.71 3.64 8.24
CA ILE A 120 6.34 2.95 9.48
C ILE A 120 6.24 3.94 10.64
N ALA A 121 7.22 4.81 10.84
CA ALA A 121 7.20 5.81 11.91
C ALA A 121 6.02 6.79 11.76
N VAL A 122 5.78 7.27 10.54
CA VAL A 122 4.68 8.19 10.20
C VAL A 122 3.32 7.53 10.46
N SER A 123 3.08 6.32 9.93
CA SER A 123 1.83 5.58 10.16
C SER A 123 1.61 5.28 11.65
N SER A 124 2.66 4.90 12.39
CA SER A 124 2.58 4.61 13.82
C SER A 124 2.23 5.87 14.63
N SER A 125 2.82 7.01 14.29
CA SER A 125 2.48 8.29 14.90
C SER A 125 1.02 8.68 14.66
N MET A 126 0.50 8.46 13.44
CA MET A 126 -0.91 8.70 13.13
C MET A 126 -1.83 7.78 13.92
N ALA A 127 -1.50 6.50 14.02
CA ALA A 127 -2.23 5.52 14.81
C ALA A 127 -2.29 5.92 16.29
N GLN A 128 -1.16 6.29 16.88
CA GLN A 128 -1.09 6.78 18.26
C GLN A 128 -1.93 8.04 18.47
N ALA A 129 -1.92 8.97 17.51
CA ALA A 129 -2.77 10.16 17.57
C ALA A 129 -4.26 9.80 17.58
N CYS A 130 -4.68 8.79 16.79
CA CYS A 130 -6.05 8.28 16.84
C CYS A 130 -6.39 7.62 18.19
N SER A 131 -5.45 6.88 18.80
CA SER A 131 -5.67 6.22 20.09
C SER A 131 -5.94 7.21 21.24
N ARG A 132 -5.28 8.38 21.25
CA ARG A 132 -5.35 9.32 22.38
C ARG A 132 -6.69 10.08 22.49
N GLY A 133 -7.46 10.14 21.41
CA GLY A 133 -8.69 10.96 21.35
C GLY A 133 -10.00 10.19 21.44
N ILE A 134 -9.96 8.86 21.59
CA ILE A 134 -11.14 8.00 21.45
C ILE A 134 -11.40 7.27 22.75
N SER A 135 -12.57 7.54 23.34
CA SER A 135 -13.09 6.81 24.49
C SER A 135 -14.59 6.65 24.36
N SER A 136 -15.08 5.43 24.45
CA SER A 136 -16.52 5.12 24.56
C SER A 136 -16.68 3.79 25.28
N LYS A 137 -17.84 3.59 25.92
CA LYS A 137 -18.22 2.29 26.51
C LYS A 137 -18.71 1.29 25.45
N ASN A 138 -19.13 1.78 24.28
CA ASN A 138 -19.60 0.96 23.17
C ASN A 138 -18.43 0.65 22.23
N SER A 139 -18.08 -0.63 22.10
CA SER A 139 -16.99 -1.09 21.24
C SER A 139 -17.21 -0.76 19.75
N CYS A 140 -18.44 -0.88 19.25
CA CYS A 140 -18.79 -0.50 17.88
C CYS A 140 -18.58 1.00 17.63
N GLU A 141 -18.91 1.84 18.62
CA GLU A 141 -18.65 3.28 18.55
C GLU A 141 -17.15 3.58 18.53
N VAL A 142 -16.36 2.91 19.39
CA VAL A 142 -14.89 3.04 19.38
C VAL A 142 -14.32 2.68 17.99
N ALA A 143 -14.77 1.57 17.41
CA ALA A 143 -14.33 1.14 16.10
C ALA A 143 -14.68 2.15 15.00
N HIS A 144 -15.89 2.72 15.05
CA HIS A 144 -16.31 3.78 14.14
C HIS A 144 -15.41 5.01 14.26
N LEU A 145 -15.15 5.47 15.47
CA LEU A 145 -14.27 6.62 15.73
C LEU A 145 -12.84 6.35 15.22
N PHE A 146 -12.32 5.14 15.39
CA PHE A 146 -11.02 4.76 14.82
C PHE A 146 -11.05 4.82 13.30
N ASN A 147 -12.05 4.22 12.67
CA ASN A 147 -12.21 4.24 11.22
C ASN A 147 -12.28 5.69 10.69
N GLN A 148 -13.03 6.58 11.34
CA GLN A 148 -13.06 8.00 10.97
C GLN A 148 -11.71 8.70 11.16
N CYS A 149 -11.00 8.41 12.25
CA CYS A 149 -9.70 9.01 12.49
C CYS A 149 -8.68 8.57 11.44
N ILE A 150 -8.59 7.26 11.18
CA ILE A 150 -7.70 6.67 10.18
C ILE A 150 -8.00 7.24 8.80
N SER A 151 -9.26 7.27 8.36
CA SER A 151 -9.64 7.85 7.07
C SER A 151 -9.18 9.30 6.92
N ARG A 152 -9.38 10.13 7.95
CA ARG A 152 -8.91 11.53 7.95
C ARG A 152 -7.39 11.63 7.88
N GLN A 153 -6.66 10.76 8.57
CA GLN A 153 -5.19 10.74 8.49
C GLN A 153 -4.73 10.35 7.08
N LEU A 154 -5.34 9.34 6.46
CA LEU A 154 -4.99 8.92 5.11
C LEU A 154 -5.28 10.02 4.08
N GLU A 155 -6.42 10.69 4.18
CA GLU A 155 -6.77 11.82 3.32
C GLU A 155 -5.79 12.99 3.47
N ARG A 156 -5.45 13.39 4.71
CA ARG A 156 -4.50 14.47 4.99
C ARG A 156 -3.09 14.19 4.45
N ASN A 157 -2.74 12.92 4.28
CA ASN A 157 -1.43 12.48 3.82
C ASN A 157 -1.44 11.97 2.36
N ASN A 158 -2.52 12.25 1.61
CA ASN A 158 -2.67 11.88 0.20
C ASN A 158 -2.54 10.37 -0.08
N VAL A 159 -2.85 9.53 0.90
CA VAL A 159 -2.88 8.08 0.72
C VAL A 159 -4.22 7.71 0.09
N LYS A 160 -4.19 7.31 -1.19
CA LYS A 160 -5.37 6.86 -1.92
C LYS A 160 -5.61 5.39 -1.64
N LEU A 161 -6.79 5.09 -1.12
CA LEU A 161 -7.27 3.73 -0.95
C LEU A 161 -8.31 3.46 -2.03
N PHE A 162 -8.08 2.40 -2.81
CA PHE A 162 -9.09 1.86 -3.71
C PHE A 162 -9.90 0.82 -2.93
N TRP A 163 -11.23 0.89 -3.00
CA TRP A 163 -12.15 0.04 -2.24
C TRP A 163 -13.25 -0.49 -3.13
#